data_AF-X0Z523-F1
#
_entry.id   AF-X0Z523-F1
#
_cell.length_a   1.000
_cell.length_b   1.000
_cell.length_c   1.000
_cell.angle_alpha   90.00
_cell.angle_beta   90.00
_cell.angle_gamma   90.00
#
_symmetry.space_group_name_H-M   'P 1'
#
loop_
_entity.id
_entity.type
_entity.pdbx_description
1 polymer ?
#
loop_
_entity_poly.entity_id
_entity_poly.type
_entity_poly.pdbx_seq_one_letter_code
_entity_poly.pdbx_strand_id
1 'polypeptide(L)'
;LIKLLKEERYDTCIIPSASSLLSYVAWRAAIPQRIGLNIRGRGFAQTLPVDPPAAEKSDARINLSIAKSLGINGEAEMEFYPVEQERAEITERMRKEIGWDGIAPLAILHPGGGDNPFQPNSEKRWPVERYAMLGSRLTRTYGAKVVLVGAESDQAVIEEVLGLMSIKATNLTARLSLGELGALCEVL
;
A
#
# COMPACT_ATOMS: atom_id res chain seq x y z
N LEU A 1 13.09 -22.13 2.80
CA LEU A 1 13.63 -20.78 3.10
C LEU A 1 15.03 -20.80 3.72
N ILE A 2 15.27 -21.31 4.94
CA ILE A 2 16.61 -21.28 5.58
C ILE A 2 17.72 -21.87 4.70
N LYS A 3 17.48 -23.02 4.06
CA LYS A 3 18.45 -23.65 3.13
C LYS A 3 18.82 -22.71 1.98
N LEU A 4 17.81 -22.11 1.34
CA LEU A 4 17.96 -21.16 0.25
C LEU A 4 18.76 -19.92 0.69
N LEU A 5 18.45 -19.34 1.85
CA LEU A 5 19.20 -18.19 2.37
C LEU A 5 20.68 -18.52 2.66
N LYS A 6 20.98 -19.77 3.05
CA LYS A 6 22.38 -20.22 3.23
C LYS A 6 23.14 -20.34 1.91
N GLU A 7 22.45 -20.73 0.84
CA GLU A 7 23.03 -20.86 -0.50
C GLU A 7 23.39 -19.48 -1.08
N GLU A 8 22.59 -18.46 -0.81
CA GLU A 8 22.83 -17.06 -1.22
C GLU A 8 23.98 -16.38 -0.48
N ARG A 9 24.38 -16.88 0.70
CA ARG A 9 25.54 -16.37 1.48
C ARG A 9 25.49 -14.86 1.78
N TYR A 10 24.31 -14.34 2.13
CA TYR A 10 24.18 -12.97 2.62
C TYR A 10 25.09 -12.72 3.84
N ASP A 11 25.82 -11.61 3.81
CA ASP A 11 26.59 -11.09 4.93
C ASP A 11 25.69 -10.33 5.92
N THR A 12 24.66 -9.66 5.39
CA THR A 12 23.79 -8.78 6.17
C THR A 12 22.31 -9.05 5.89
N CYS A 13 21.49 -9.04 6.95
CA CYS A 13 20.04 -9.11 6.88
C CYS A 13 19.41 -7.96 7.68
N ILE A 14 18.59 -7.16 7.00
CA ILE A 14 17.80 -6.08 7.60
C ILE A 14 16.36 -6.57 7.81
N ILE A 15 15.82 -6.41 9.02
CA ILE A 15 14.49 -6.90 9.41
C ILE A 15 13.62 -5.70 9.83
N PRO A 16 12.93 -5.04 8.87
CA PRO A 16 12.06 -3.89 9.13
C PRO A 16 10.68 -4.34 9.65
N SER A 17 10.65 -5.12 10.73
CA SER A 17 9.42 -5.52 11.40
C SER A 17 9.69 -6.07 12.80
N ALA A 18 8.66 -6.09 13.66
CA ALA A 18 8.68 -6.76 14.96
C ALA A 18 8.46 -8.28 14.84
N SER A 19 9.16 -8.97 13.93
CA SER A 19 8.95 -10.39 13.64
C SER A 19 10.02 -11.29 14.27
N SER A 20 9.66 -11.99 15.35
CA SER A 20 10.54 -13.01 15.96
C SER A 20 10.87 -14.17 15.00
N LEU A 21 9.95 -14.49 14.08
CA LEU A 21 10.15 -15.55 13.09
C LEU A 21 11.25 -15.17 12.10
N LEU A 22 11.26 -13.93 11.61
CA LEU A 22 12.31 -13.45 10.70
C LEU A 22 13.66 -13.39 11.41
N SER A 23 13.70 -12.91 12.67
CA SER A 23 14.90 -12.95 13.51
C SER A 23 15.45 -14.37 13.65
N TYR A 24 14.59 -15.36 13.92
CA TYR A 24 14.97 -16.76 14.01
C TYR A 24 15.50 -17.32 12.68
N VAL A 25 14.81 -17.05 11.56
CA VAL A 25 15.19 -17.53 10.23
C VAL A 25 16.57 -16.99 9.83
N ALA A 26 16.82 -15.69 10.03
CA ALA A 26 18.11 -15.06 9.73
C ALA A 26 19.24 -15.66 10.58
N TRP A 27 18.98 -15.91 11.87
CA TRP A 27 19.94 -16.56 12.76
C TRP A 27 20.22 -18.01 12.35
N ARG A 28 19.20 -18.80 12.03
CA ARG A 28 19.36 -20.20 11.55
C ARG A 28 20.02 -20.29 10.18
N ALA A 29 19.90 -19.26 9.36
CA ALA A 29 20.61 -19.11 8.11
C ALA A 29 22.10 -18.74 8.30
N ALA A 30 22.55 -18.52 9.55
CA ALA A 30 23.92 -18.14 9.89
C ALA A 30 24.40 -16.84 9.21
N ILE A 31 23.47 -15.92 8.93
CA ILE A 31 23.80 -14.60 8.40
C ILE A 31 24.53 -13.81 9.49
N PRO A 32 25.77 -13.35 9.27
CA PRO A 32 26.60 -12.82 10.34
C PRO A 32 26.07 -11.49 10.90
N GLN A 33 25.61 -10.56 10.06
CA GLN A 33 25.01 -9.30 10.50
C GLN A 33 23.48 -9.35 10.39
N ARG A 34 22.79 -9.16 11.51
CA ARG A 34 21.32 -9.21 11.59
C ARG A 34 20.84 -7.98 12.33
N ILE A 35 20.24 -7.06 11.59
CA ILE A 35 19.91 -5.71 12.04
C ILE A 35 18.40 -5.53 11.94
N GLY A 36 17.73 -5.10 13.01
CA GLY A 36 16.29 -4.95 12.95
C GLY A 36 15.69 -4.40 14.23
N LEU A 37 14.36 -4.35 14.26
CA LEU A 37 13.63 -3.81 15.41
C LEU A 37 13.62 -4.79 16.58
N ASN A 38 13.81 -4.26 17.78
CA ASN A 38 13.66 -4.96 19.05
C ASN A 38 12.43 -4.46 19.82
N ILE A 39 11.24 -4.71 19.25
CA ILE A 39 9.98 -4.37 19.91
C ILE A 39 9.55 -5.55 20.78
N ARG A 40 9.42 -5.34 22.10
CA ARG A 40 9.00 -6.37 23.07
C ARG A 40 9.88 -7.63 23.04
N GLY A 41 11.19 -7.47 22.92
CA GLY A 41 12.16 -8.58 22.90
C GLY A 41 12.20 -9.37 21.60
N ARG A 42 11.51 -8.94 20.54
CA ARG A 42 11.45 -9.65 19.25
C ARG A 42 12.73 -9.52 18.42
N GLY A 43 13.71 -8.76 18.90
CA GLY A 43 15.06 -8.68 18.38
C GLY A 43 16.03 -9.73 18.94
N PHE A 44 15.56 -10.75 19.68
CA PHE A 44 16.38 -11.70 20.45
C PHE A 44 17.56 -12.35 19.69
N ALA A 45 17.47 -12.48 18.37
CA ALA A 45 18.50 -13.12 17.55
C ALA A 45 19.28 -12.14 16.66
N GLN A 46 19.03 -10.84 16.77
CA GLN A 46 19.73 -9.80 16.01
C GLN A 46 21.14 -9.58 16.59
N THR A 47 22.11 -9.25 15.75
CA THR A 47 23.43 -8.78 16.21
C THR A 47 23.41 -7.30 16.55
N LEU A 48 22.54 -6.53 15.88
CA LEU A 48 22.25 -5.13 16.19
C LEU A 48 20.74 -4.98 16.41
N PRO A 49 20.26 -5.18 17.64
CA PRO A 49 18.89 -4.88 18.00
C PRO A 49 18.67 -3.37 18.08
N VAL A 50 17.63 -2.88 17.42
CA VAL A 50 17.27 -1.45 17.38
C VAL A 50 16.01 -1.24 18.20
N ASP A 51 16.14 -0.50 19.30
CA ASP A 51 15.00 -0.06 20.12
C ASP A 51 14.47 1.28 19.57
N PRO A 52 13.30 1.30 18.90
CA PRO A 52 12.74 2.55 18.41
C PRO A 52 12.27 3.43 19.59
N PRO A 53 12.15 4.76 19.41
CA PRO A 53 11.64 5.65 20.45
C PRO A 53 10.25 5.21 20.93
N ALA A 54 10.06 5.05 22.25
CA ALA A 54 8.83 4.50 22.82
C ALA A 54 7.56 5.32 22.51
N ALA A 55 7.71 6.62 22.25
CA ALA A 55 6.60 7.51 21.90
C ALA A 55 6.24 7.50 20.41
N GLU A 56 7.07 6.92 19.55
CA GLU A 56 6.82 6.87 18.11
C GLU A 56 5.73 5.84 17.78
N LYS A 57 4.77 6.23 16.96
CA LYS A 57 3.61 5.41 16.57
C LYS A 57 3.52 5.20 15.06
N SER A 58 4.26 5.98 14.27
CA SER A 58 4.32 5.79 12.82
C SER A 58 5.18 4.59 12.49
N ASP A 59 4.59 3.55 11.88
CA ASP A 59 5.32 2.36 11.44
C ASP A 59 6.49 2.71 10.49
N ALA A 60 6.32 3.71 9.63
CA ALA A 60 7.39 4.20 8.77
C ALA A 60 8.57 4.75 9.59
N ARG A 61 8.31 5.63 10.56
CA ARG A 61 9.35 6.21 11.42
C ARG A 61 9.98 5.19 12.36
N ILE A 62 9.21 4.22 12.84
CA ILE A 62 9.71 3.07 13.59
C ILE A 62 10.71 2.31 12.72
N ASN A 63 10.39 1.97 11.47
CA ASN A 63 11.31 1.26 10.59
C ASN A 63 12.55 2.10 10.24
N LEU A 64 12.42 3.42 10.09
CA LEU A 64 13.55 4.32 9.86
C LEU A 64 14.52 4.42 11.06
N SER A 65 14.14 3.96 12.25
CA SER A 65 15.09 3.83 13.38
C SER A 65 16.26 2.90 13.06
N ILE A 66 16.05 1.92 12.18
CA ILE A 66 17.10 1.02 11.68
C ILE A 66 18.15 1.82 10.89
N ALA A 67 17.73 2.69 9.98
CA ALA A 67 18.66 3.52 9.21
C ALA A 67 19.46 4.44 10.14
N LYS A 68 18.79 5.06 11.12
CA LYS A 68 19.44 5.93 12.12
C LYS A 68 20.48 5.20 12.96
N SER A 69 20.24 3.94 13.35
CA SER A 69 21.22 3.16 14.11
C SER A 69 22.48 2.81 13.32
N LEU A 70 22.42 2.90 11.99
CA LEU A 70 23.55 2.74 11.07
C LEU A 70 24.25 4.07 10.74
N GLY A 71 23.86 5.17 11.39
CA GLY A 71 24.39 6.50 11.12
C GLY A 71 23.85 7.15 9.85
N ILE A 72 22.84 6.53 9.21
CA ILE A 72 22.16 7.11 8.05
C ILE A 72 21.13 8.10 8.58
N ASN A 73 21.47 9.38 8.46
CA ASN A 73 20.62 10.49 8.85
C ASN A 73 20.00 11.12 7.60
N GLY A 74 18.73 11.45 7.69
CA GLY A 74 17.99 12.07 6.61
C GLY A 74 16.51 12.15 6.94
N GLU A 75 15.81 12.96 6.18
CA GLU A 75 14.36 12.92 6.11
C GLU A 75 13.97 11.91 5.03
N ALA A 76 12.90 11.16 5.25
CA ALA A 76 12.36 10.22 4.29
C ALA A 76 10.87 10.51 4.12
N GLU A 77 10.45 10.63 2.88
CA GLU A 77 9.06 10.80 2.51
C GLU A 77 8.50 9.49 1.95
N MET A 78 7.17 9.40 1.86
CA MET A 78 6.54 8.25 1.22
C MET A 78 6.64 8.44 -0.29
N GLU A 79 7.38 7.55 -0.94
CA GLU A 79 7.60 7.57 -2.38
C GLU A 79 7.13 6.25 -3.00
N PHE A 80 6.55 6.34 -4.19
CA PHE A 80 6.16 5.20 -5.00
C PHE A 80 6.49 5.53 -6.46
N TYR A 81 7.20 4.64 -7.15
CA TYR A 81 7.71 4.88 -8.49
C TYR A 81 7.18 3.83 -9.48
N PRO A 82 6.01 4.07 -10.09
CA PRO A 82 5.54 3.28 -11.21
C PRO A 82 6.54 3.30 -12.36
N VAL A 83 6.72 2.16 -13.03
CA VAL A 83 7.62 2.09 -14.19
C VAL A 83 6.97 2.72 -15.42
N GLU A 84 7.78 3.14 -16.39
CA GLU A 84 7.29 3.81 -17.62
C GLU A 84 6.21 3.04 -18.37
N GLN A 85 6.30 1.70 -18.37
CA GLN A 85 5.27 0.86 -19.00
C GLN A 85 3.90 1.03 -18.32
N GLU A 86 3.86 1.01 -16.98
CA GLU A 86 2.61 1.16 -16.20
C GLU A 86 2.01 2.56 -16.39
N ARG A 87 2.85 3.60 -16.48
CA ARG A 87 2.43 4.98 -16.80
C ARG A 87 1.78 5.06 -18.17
N ALA A 88 2.40 4.43 -19.18
CA ALA A 88 1.87 4.41 -20.54
C ALA A 88 0.53 3.66 -20.63
N GLU A 89 0.43 2.52 -19.94
CA GLU A 89 -0.80 1.71 -19.85
C GLU A 89 -1.94 2.50 -19.21
N ILE A 90 -1.68 3.18 -18.08
CA ILE A 90 -2.68 4.04 -17.43
C ILE A 90 -3.07 5.22 -18.31
N THR A 91 -2.12 5.90 -18.93
CA THR A 91 -2.41 7.04 -19.83
C THR A 91 -3.40 6.64 -20.92
N GLU A 92 -3.18 5.48 -21.55
CA GLU A 92 -4.08 5.01 -22.60
C GLU A 92 -5.44 4.55 -22.03
N ARG A 93 -5.46 3.94 -20.85
CA ARG A 93 -6.69 3.55 -20.16
C ARG A 93 -7.54 4.77 -19.76
N MET A 94 -6.90 5.83 -19.28
CA MET A 94 -7.58 7.08 -18.92
C MET A 94 -8.28 7.69 -20.14
N ARG A 95 -7.60 7.67 -21.29
CA ARG A 95 -8.17 8.16 -22.54
C ARG A 95 -9.31 7.27 -23.06
N LYS A 96 -9.12 5.95 -23.07
CA LYS A 96 -10.07 5.00 -23.69
C LYS A 96 -11.25 4.62 -22.81
N GLU A 97 -11.02 4.36 -21.52
CA GLU A 97 -12.02 3.80 -20.62
C GLU A 97 -12.64 4.85 -19.69
N ILE A 98 -11.84 5.77 -19.19
CA ILE A 98 -12.33 6.86 -18.32
C ILE A 98 -12.86 8.03 -19.19
N GLY A 99 -12.34 8.15 -20.42
CA GLY A 99 -12.64 9.27 -21.30
C GLY A 99 -12.19 10.59 -20.67
N TRP A 100 -11.02 10.56 -20.02
CA TRP A 100 -10.40 11.71 -19.39
C TRP A 100 -9.45 12.41 -20.36
N ASP A 101 -9.60 13.72 -20.47
CA ASP A 101 -8.85 14.59 -21.37
C ASP A 101 -7.71 15.35 -20.67
N GLY A 102 -7.49 15.08 -19.38
CA GLY A 102 -6.52 15.80 -18.56
C GLY A 102 -7.01 17.16 -18.04
N ILE A 103 -8.24 17.58 -18.39
CA ILE A 103 -8.78 18.90 -18.04
C ILE A 103 -9.85 18.77 -16.96
N ALA A 104 -10.78 17.81 -17.10
CA ALA A 104 -11.80 17.60 -16.09
C ALA A 104 -11.17 17.13 -14.76
N PRO A 105 -11.72 17.47 -13.58
CA PRO A 105 -11.24 16.87 -12.34
C PRO A 105 -11.37 15.34 -12.37
N LEU A 106 -10.40 14.63 -11.81
CA LEU A 106 -10.43 13.18 -11.65
C LEU A 106 -10.57 12.84 -10.16
N ALA A 107 -11.43 11.88 -9.84
CA ALA A 107 -11.61 11.38 -8.48
C ALA A 107 -11.53 9.86 -8.47
N ILE A 108 -10.61 9.33 -7.66
CA ILE A 108 -10.44 7.89 -7.42
C ILE A 108 -11.10 7.56 -6.09
N LEU A 109 -12.03 6.61 -6.11
CA LEU A 109 -12.71 6.10 -4.92
C LEU A 109 -12.30 4.65 -4.70
N HIS A 110 -11.90 4.30 -3.47
CA HIS A 110 -11.63 2.92 -3.06
C HIS A 110 -12.57 2.54 -1.90
N PRO A 111 -13.80 2.08 -2.19
CA PRO A 111 -14.80 1.78 -1.16
C PRO A 111 -14.47 0.58 -0.26
N GLY A 112 -13.61 -0.30 -0.75
CA GLY A 112 -13.24 -1.55 -0.10
C GLY A 112 -12.26 -1.40 1.07
N GLY A 113 -11.50 -2.46 1.32
CA GLY A 113 -10.55 -2.52 2.44
C GLY A 113 -11.19 -3.00 3.75
N GLY A 114 -10.51 -2.83 4.87
CA GLY A 114 -10.97 -3.35 6.17
C GLY A 114 -10.76 -4.86 6.37
N ASP A 115 -10.42 -5.62 5.34
CA ASP A 115 -10.06 -7.03 5.48
C ASP A 115 -8.60 -7.18 5.93
N ASN A 116 -8.40 -7.73 7.13
CA ASN A 116 -7.09 -8.13 7.65
C ASN A 116 -7.08 -9.66 7.77
N PRO A 117 -5.97 -10.34 7.40
CA PRO A 117 -5.80 -11.79 7.53
C PRO A 117 -6.24 -12.42 8.87
N PHE A 118 -6.22 -11.66 9.96
CA PHE A 118 -6.59 -12.16 11.29
C PHE A 118 -8.04 -11.84 11.69
N GLN A 119 -8.61 -10.74 11.20
CA GLN A 119 -9.97 -10.31 11.54
C GLN A 119 -10.48 -9.29 10.52
N PRO A 120 -11.62 -9.54 9.85
CA PRO A 120 -12.25 -8.51 9.04
C PRO A 120 -12.74 -7.38 9.94
N ASN A 121 -12.41 -6.14 9.55
CA ASN A 121 -12.80 -4.89 10.20
C ASN A 121 -13.67 -4.09 9.24
N SER A 122 -14.77 -4.69 8.79
CA SER A 122 -15.73 -4.04 7.89
C SER A 122 -16.33 -2.75 8.46
N GLU A 123 -16.31 -2.57 9.79
CA GLU A 123 -16.70 -1.33 10.47
C GLU A 123 -15.83 -0.12 10.08
N LYS A 124 -14.63 -0.33 9.52
CA LYS A 124 -13.80 0.75 8.98
C LYS A 124 -14.27 1.23 7.60
N ARG A 125 -15.15 0.49 6.92
CA ARG A 125 -15.69 0.86 5.61
C ARG A 125 -16.71 1.98 5.77
N TRP A 126 -16.64 2.97 4.88
CA TRP A 126 -17.69 3.99 4.82
C TRP A 126 -18.93 3.42 4.12
N PRO A 127 -20.16 3.79 4.54
CA PRO A 127 -21.37 3.27 3.92
C PRO A 127 -21.43 3.50 2.41
N VAL A 128 -21.90 2.48 1.68
CA VAL A 128 -21.94 2.44 0.21
C VAL A 128 -22.79 3.57 -0.39
N GLU A 129 -23.90 3.92 0.25
CA GLU A 129 -24.79 5.00 -0.18
C GLU A 129 -24.06 6.34 -0.17
N ARG A 130 -23.12 6.52 0.78
CA ARG A 130 -22.36 7.76 0.88
C ARG A 130 -21.29 7.87 -0.20
N TYR A 131 -20.63 6.76 -0.55
CA TYR A 131 -19.76 6.72 -1.73
C TYR A 131 -20.53 7.03 -3.01
N ALA A 132 -21.71 6.43 -3.18
CA ALA A 132 -22.54 6.65 -4.35
C ALA A 132 -23.01 8.10 -4.47
N MET A 133 -23.44 8.70 -3.36
CA MET A 133 -23.80 10.11 -3.28
C MET A 133 -22.60 11.02 -3.58
N LEU A 134 -21.43 10.73 -3.01
CA LEU A 134 -20.21 11.49 -3.23
C LEU A 134 -19.80 11.47 -4.69
N GLY A 135 -19.69 10.28 -5.30
CA GLY A 135 -19.34 10.12 -6.71
C GLY A 135 -20.32 10.86 -7.62
N SER A 136 -21.63 10.67 -7.41
CA SER A 136 -22.66 11.35 -8.19
C SER A 136 -22.57 12.88 -8.05
N ARG A 137 -22.29 13.39 -6.85
CA ARG A 137 -22.14 14.83 -6.60
C ARG A 137 -20.88 15.40 -7.24
N LEU A 138 -19.75 14.70 -7.18
CA LEU A 138 -18.49 15.11 -7.82
C LEU A 138 -18.67 15.28 -9.33
N THR A 139 -19.31 14.31 -9.97
CA THR A 139 -19.60 14.40 -11.41
C THR A 139 -20.59 15.51 -11.73
N ARG A 140 -21.71 15.62 -10.99
CA ARG A 140 -22.75 16.62 -11.29
C ARG A 140 -22.29 18.07 -11.04
N THR A 141 -21.52 18.29 -9.98
CA THR A 141 -21.15 19.64 -9.52
C THR A 141 -19.90 20.16 -10.22
N TYR A 142 -18.92 19.29 -10.44
CA TYR A 142 -17.59 19.68 -10.92
C TYR A 142 -17.26 19.08 -12.29
N GLY A 143 -18.16 18.31 -12.91
CA GLY A 143 -17.87 17.59 -14.14
C GLY A 143 -16.81 16.50 -13.97
N ALA A 144 -16.55 16.07 -12.72
CA ALA A 144 -15.45 15.16 -12.43
C ALA A 144 -15.65 13.77 -13.02
N LYS A 145 -14.58 13.19 -13.55
CA LYS A 145 -14.50 11.77 -13.86
C LYS A 145 -14.29 10.99 -12.58
N VAL A 146 -15.18 10.06 -12.28
CA VAL A 146 -15.10 9.22 -11.08
C VAL A 146 -14.70 7.82 -11.47
N VAL A 147 -13.68 7.29 -10.80
CA VAL A 147 -13.14 5.95 -11.01
C VAL A 147 -13.21 5.19 -9.69
N LEU A 148 -13.76 3.98 -9.72
CA LEU A 148 -13.73 3.07 -8.59
C LEU A 148 -12.60 2.06 -8.79
N VAL A 149 -11.77 1.91 -7.76
CA VAL A 149 -10.66 0.95 -7.71
C VAL A 149 -10.82 0.03 -6.49
N GLY A 150 -10.20 -1.14 -6.56
CA GLY A 150 -10.20 -2.11 -5.47
C GLY A 150 -9.57 -3.44 -5.88
N ALA A 151 -9.36 -4.31 -4.91
CA ALA A 151 -8.93 -5.69 -5.16
C ALA A 151 -10.11 -6.56 -5.58
N GLU A 152 -9.84 -7.80 -5.97
CA GLU A 152 -10.90 -8.78 -6.31
C GLU A 152 -11.88 -9.01 -5.13
N SER A 153 -11.39 -8.99 -3.90
CA SER A 153 -12.21 -9.07 -2.69
C SER A 153 -13.17 -7.89 -2.51
N ASP A 154 -12.91 -6.75 -3.17
CA ASP A 154 -13.72 -5.54 -3.07
C ASP A 154 -14.85 -5.48 -4.14
N GLN A 155 -14.95 -6.48 -5.02
CA GLN A 155 -15.89 -6.48 -6.14
C GLN A 155 -17.34 -6.25 -5.71
N ALA A 156 -17.82 -6.99 -4.71
CA ALA A 156 -19.20 -6.92 -4.25
C ALA A 156 -19.57 -5.54 -3.70
N VAL A 157 -18.69 -4.92 -2.89
CA VAL A 157 -18.95 -3.58 -2.33
C VAL A 157 -18.90 -2.50 -3.40
N ILE A 158 -18.04 -2.66 -4.41
CA ILE A 158 -17.95 -1.69 -5.51
C ILE A 158 -19.18 -1.78 -6.44
N GLU A 159 -19.67 -2.98 -6.71
CA GLU A 159 -20.92 -3.18 -7.45
C GLU A 159 -22.12 -2.57 -6.73
N GLU A 160 -22.19 -2.71 -5.41
CA GLU A 160 -23.24 -2.08 -4.59
C GLU A 160 -23.18 -0.54 -4.69
N VAL A 161 -21.99 0.06 -4.59
CA VAL A 161 -21.82 1.51 -4.80
C VAL A 161 -22.28 1.92 -6.20
N LEU A 162 -21.85 1.21 -7.25
CA LEU A 162 -22.21 1.51 -8.63
C LEU A 162 -23.71 1.39 -8.89
N GLY A 163 -24.38 0.39 -8.28
CA GLY A 163 -25.82 0.19 -8.39
C GLY A 163 -26.65 1.33 -7.78
N LEU A 164 -26.09 2.03 -6.79
CA LEU A 164 -26.70 3.20 -6.15
C LEU A 164 -26.35 4.53 -6.82
N MET A 165 -25.32 4.57 -7.67
CA MET A 165 -24.93 5.78 -8.37
C MET A 165 -25.92 6.16 -9.47
N SER A 166 -26.33 7.42 -9.47
CA SER A 166 -27.21 7.97 -10.52
C SER A 166 -26.46 8.35 -11.80
N ILE A 167 -25.14 8.51 -11.72
CA ILE A 167 -24.26 8.82 -12.85
C ILE A 167 -23.20 7.73 -12.94
N LYS A 168 -22.95 7.23 -14.16
CA LYS A 168 -21.97 6.16 -14.39
C LYS A 168 -20.56 6.62 -14.00
N ALA A 169 -19.89 5.80 -13.21
CA ALA A 169 -18.46 5.88 -12.93
C ALA A 169 -17.72 4.72 -13.62
N THR A 170 -16.42 4.87 -13.85
CA THR A 170 -15.59 3.81 -14.42
C THR A 170 -15.16 2.84 -13.34
N ASN A 171 -15.37 1.52 -13.56
CA ASN A 171 -14.94 0.47 -12.64
C ASN A 171 -13.62 -0.17 -13.09
N LEU A 172 -12.57 0.00 -12.30
CA LEU A 172 -11.24 -0.61 -12.51
C LEU A 172 -10.88 -1.64 -11.42
N THR A 173 -11.85 -2.10 -10.65
CA THR A 173 -11.66 -3.15 -9.62
C THR A 173 -11.03 -4.40 -10.20
N ALA A 174 -9.99 -4.92 -9.53
CA ALA A 174 -9.23 -6.10 -9.96
C ALA A 174 -8.61 -6.01 -11.37
N ARG A 175 -8.52 -4.81 -11.95
CA ARG A 175 -8.03 -4.58 -13.32
C ARG A 175 -6.72 -3.78 -13.37
N LEU A 176 -6.16 -3.47 -12.20
CA LEU A 176 -4.93 -2.72 -12.01
C LEU A 176 -3.96 -3.52 -11.16
N SER A 177 -2.71 -3.58 -11.59
CA SER A 177 -1.57 -3.90 -10.74
C SER A 177 -1.32 -2.77 -9.72
N LEU A 178 -0.48 -3.03 -8.71
CA LEU A 178 -0.10 -1.99 -7.74
C LEU A 178 0.64 -0.83 -8.40
N GLY A 179 1.49 -1.12 -9.40
CA GLY A 179 2.23 -0.11 -10.15
C GLY A 179 1.31 0.75 -11.01
N GLU A 180 0.36 0.15 -11.74
CA GLU A 180 -0.69 0.88 -12.46
C GLU A 180 -1.56 1.73 -11.52
N LEU A 181 -1.93 1.25 -10.33
CA LEU A 181 -2.66 2.06 -9.35
C LEU A 181 -1.83 3.27 -8.90
N GLY A 182 -0.54 3.09 -8.66
CA GLY A 182 0.37 4.19 -8.36
C GLY A 182 0.44 5.20 -9.51
N ALA A 183 0.55 4.74 -10.75
CA ALA A 183 0.60 5.62 -11.91
C ALA A 183 -0.70 6.42 -12.10
N LEU A 184 -1.84 5.82 -11.75
CA LEU A 184 -3.12 6.51 -11.74
C LEU A 184 -3.21 7.59 -10.65
N CYS A 185 -2.50 7.43 -9.53
CA CYS A 185 -2.49 8.42 -8.45
C CYS A 185 -1.55 9.61 -8.71
N GLU A 186 -0.59 9.51 -9.63
CA GLU A 186 0.38 10.59 -9.94
C GLU A 186 -0.19 11.69 -10.84
N VAL A 187 -1.33 11.44 -11.48
CA VAL A 187 -2.00 12.37 -12.41
C VAL A 187 -3.06 13.25 -11.73
N LEU A 188 -3.23 13.12 -10.42
CA LEU A 188 -4.11 13.94 -9.57
C LEU A 188 -3.39 15.21 -9.09
#